data_AF-W4VBI8-F1
#
_entry.id   AF-W4VBI8-F1
#
_cell.length_a   1.000
_cell.length_b   1.000
_cell.length_c   1.000
_cell.angle_alpha   90.00
_cell.angle_beta   90.00
_cell.angle_gamma   90.00
#
_symmetry.space_group_name_H-M   'P 1'
#
loop_
_entity.id
_entity.type
_entity.pdbx_description
1 polymer ?
#
loop_
_entity_poly.entity_id
_entity_poly.type
_entity_poly.pdbx_seq_one_letter_code
_entity_poly.pdbx_strand_id
1 'polypeptide(L)'
;MPKLNKKLFFILLVPLAYLMQFLSSKVPNLAERIYTRGVYRLIAKLLNLVSGYIPVSVAEILVVLSILFILFYIIKTVIKMVKSSSQAFKILCNALVNILTAVSILYFAFMLLWGINYQRLPFSRIAGYDTSPASVDELLDVCESLLVRANELRKYVAEDDNGVMKLSTGINETLKTAYMGYETASKTYPELYHNYGRPKGVILSEVMSYLASEEFTFPLPAKQT
;
A
#
# COMPACT_ATOMS: atom_id res chain seq x y z
N MET A 1 31.52 -9.33 -30.83
CA MET A 1 30.31 -9.43 -29.99
C MET A 1 29.85 -8.02 -29.63
N PRO A 2 28.64 -7.57 -30.01
CA PRO A 2 28.17 -6.25 -29.62
C PRO A 2 28.07 -6.20 -28.10
N LYS A 3 28.63 -5.16 -27.47
CA LYS A 3 28.56 -4.98 -26.01
C LYS A 3 27.10 -4.90 -25.59
N LEU A 4 26.56 -5.99 -25.04
CA LEU A 4 25.21 -6.04 -24.51
C LEU A 4 25.09 -4.91 -23.48
N ASN A 5 24.23 -3.93 -23.76
CA ASN A 5 24.06 -2.78 -22.89
C ASN A 5 23.58 -3.30 -21.53
N LYS A 6 24.34 -3.06 -20.45
CA LYS A 6 24.04 -3.60 -19.10
C LYS A 6 22.59 -3.31 -18.66
N LYS A 7 21.97 -2.26 -19.22
CA LYS A 7 20.56 -1.88 -19.03
C LYS A 7 19.56 -2.95 -19.48
N LEU A 8 19.91 -3.73 -20.51
CA LEU A 8 19.06 -4.80 -21.05
C LEU A 8 18.90 -5.95 -20.05
N PHE A 9 19.90 -6.19 -19.19
CA PHE A 9 19.81 -7.18 -18.12
C PHE A 9 18.71 -6.84 -17.11
N PHE A 10 18.55 -5.56 -16.77
CA PHE A 10 17.50 -5.13 -15.84
C PHE A 10 16.09 -5.28 -16.42
N ILE A 11 15.93 -5.30 -17.75
CA ILE A 11 14.62 -5.56 -18.38
C ILE A 11 14.18 -7.01 -18.14
N LEU A 12 15.13 -7.95 -17.96
CA LEU A 12 14.84 -9.34 -17.61
C LEU A 12 14.28 -9.49 -16.19
N LEU A 13 14.28 -8.44 -15.36
CA LEU A 13 13.60 -8.45 -14.07
C LEU A 13 12.08 -8.57 -14.20
N VAL A 14 11.49 -8.11 -15.31
CA VAL A 14 10.03 -8.23 -15.54
C VAL A 14 9.60 -9.69 -15.68
N PRO A 15 10.16 -10.50 -16.61
CA PRO A 15 9.79 -11.91 -16.69
C PRO A 15 10.16 -12.69 -15.42
N LEU A 16 11.23 -12.31 -14.73
CA LEU A 16 11.58 -12.90 -13.43
C LEU A 16 10.52 -12.60 -12.35
N ALA A 17 10.08 -11.34 -12.23
CA ALA A 17 9.01 -10.95 -11.29
C ALA A 17 7.71 -11.70 -11.60
N TYR A 18 7.34 -11.78 -12.88
CA TYR A 18 6.16 -12.52 -13.33
C TYR A 18 6.27 -14.01 -12.99
N LEU A 19 7.42 -14.64 -13.23
CA LEU A 19 7.65 -16.03 -12.89
C LEU A 19 7.55 -16.28 -11.38
N MET A 20 8.14 -15.41 -10.56
CA MET A 20 8.03 -15.50 -9.09
C MET A 20 6.57 -15.39 -8.63
N GLN A 21 5.81 -14.47 -9.21
CA GLN A 21 4.39 -14.32 -8.91
C GLN A 21 3.57 -15.54 -9.33
N PHE A 22 3.81 -16.05 -10.53
CA PHE A 22 3.13 -17.21 -11.07
C PHE A 22 3.40 -18.47 -10.22
N LEU A 23 4.65 -18.68 -9.81
CA LEU A 23 4.99 -19.80 -8.91
C LEU A 23 4.33 -19.63 -7.54
N SER A 24 4.27 -18.40 -7.03
CA SER A 24 3.63 -18.10 -5.75
C SER A 24 2.12 -18.36 -5.77
N SER A 25 1.44 -18.08 -6.89
CA SER A 25 0.00 -18.35 -7.02
C SER A 25 -0.33 -19.83 -7.17
N LYS A 26 0.58 -20.64 -7.72
CA LYS A 26 0.40 -22.10 -7.86
C LYS A 26 0.61 -22.85 -6.55
N VAL A 27 1.45 -22.34 -5.65
CA VAL A 27 1.73 -22.99 -4.36
C VAL A 27 1.66 -21.97 -3.20
N PRO A 28 0.46 -21.47 -2.84
CA PRO A 28 0.30 -20.41 -1.83
C PRO A 28 0.89 -20.78 -0.47
N ASN A 29 0.75 -22.05 -0.05
CA ASN A 29 1.30 -22.54 1.22
C ASN A 29 2.84 -22.41 1.29
N LEU A 30 3.52 -22.63 0.17
CA LEU A 30 4.98 -22.51 0.08
C LEU A 30 5.40 -21.03 0.08
N ALA A 31 4.68 -20.19 -0.67
CA ALA A 31 4.88 -18.74 -0.69
C ALA A 31 4.68 -18.12 0.71
N GLU A 32 3.69 -18.58 1.46
CA GLU A 32 3.48 -18.13 2.83
C GLU A 32 4.66 -18.51 3.73
N ARG A 33 5.11 -19.78 3.69
CA ARG A 33 6.15 -20.28 4.58
C ARG A 33 7.54 -19.70 4.28
N ILE A 34 7.95 -19.69 3.01
CA ILE A 34 9.30 -19.26 2.61
C ILE A 34 9.36 -17.74 2.52
N TYR A 35 8.51 -17.16 1.68
CA TYR A 35 8.57 -15.74 1.41
C TYR A 35 7.95 -14.95 2.55
N THR A 36 6.70 -15.21 2.95
CA THR A 36 6.07 -14.30 3.90
C THR A 36 6.62 -14.40 5.32
N ARG A 37 6.68 -15.62 5.87
CA ARG A 37 7.16 -15.84 7.26
C ARG A 37 8.68 -15.70 7.39
N GLY A 38 9.43 -15.86 6.28
CA GLY A 38 10.88 -15.73 6.23
C GLY A 38 11.35 -14.39 5.64
N VAL A 39 11.41 -14.31 4.31
CA VAL A 39 12.01 -13.19 3.56
C VAL A 39 11.33 -11.86 3.86
N TYR A 40 10.00 -11.80 3.71
CA TYR A 40 9.23 -10.57 3.92
C TYR A 40 9.29 -10.11 5.36
N ARG A 41 9.33 -11.02 6.34
CA ARG A 41 9.50 -10.63 7.75
C ARG A 41 10.80 -9.86 7.99
N LEU A 42 11.89 -10.26 7.34
CA LEU A 42 13.17 -9.53 7.40
C LEU A 42 13.06 -8.17 6.70
N ILE A 43 12.50 -8.15 5.48
CA ILE A 43 12.27 -6.92 4.71
C ILE A 43 11.43 -5.93 5.52
N ALA A 44 10.29 -6.36 6.06
CA ALA A 44 9.39 -5.55 6.87
C ALA A 44 10.09 -4.99 8.11
N LYS A 45 10.96 -5.78 8.76
CA LYS A 45 11.75 -5.31 9.91
C LYS A 45 12.72 -4.18 9.52
N LEU A 46 13.40 -4.32 8.38
CA LEU A 46 14.30 -3.29 7.86
C LEU A 46 13.53 -2.04 7.43
N LEU A 47 12.41 -2.20 6.73
CA LEU A 47 11.55 -1.07 6.35
C LEU A 47 10.98 -0.35 7.58
N ASN A 48 10.55 -1.07 8.60
CA ASN A 48 10.08 -0.50 9.86
C ASN A 48 11.21 0.22 10.61
N LEU A 49 12.43 -0.30 10.58
CA LEU A 49 13.58 0.37 11.21
C LEU A 49 13.90 1.70 10.50
N VAL A 50 14.06 1.67 9.17
CA VAL A 50 14.40 2.86 8.39
C VAL A 50 13.29 3.89 8.45
N SER A 51 12.03 3.45 8.28
CA SER A 51 10.91 4.35 8.40
C SER A 51 10.75 4.85 9.82
N GLY A 52 10.95 4.05 10.87
CA GLY A 52 10.76 4.46 12.27
C GLY A 52 11.55 5.72 12.68
N TYR A 53 12.73 5.96 12.10
CA TYR A 53 13.53 7.17 12.37
C TYR A 53 12.99 8.44 11.72
N ILE A 54 12.20 8.32 10.66
CA ILE A 54 11.71 9.47 9.90
C ILE A 54 10.35 9.86 10.49
N PRO A 55 10.14 11.07 11.03
CA PRO A 55 8.89 11.44 11.70
C PRO A 55 7.70 11.64 10.74
N VAL A 56 7.93 11.54 9.43
CA VAL A 56 6.94 11.73 8.37
C VAL A 56 6.79 10.46 7.51
N SER A 57 5.71 10.36 6.73
CA SER A 57 5.50 9.21 5.84
C SER A 57 6.60 9.14 4.78
N VAL A 58 7.31 8.00 4.75
CA VAL A 58 8.34 7.74 3.71
C VAL A 58 7.67 7.63 2.34
N ALA A 59 6.44 7.14 2.28
CA ALA A 59 5.69 7.04 1.03
C ALA A 59 5.43 8.42 0.41
N GLU A 60 5.04 9.41 1.22
CA GLU A 60 4.80 10.77 0.74
C GLU A 60 6.07 11.42 0.18
N ILE A 61 7.20 11.26 0.90
CA ILE A 61 8.50 11.73 0.42
C ILE A 61 8.83 11.07 -0.93
N LEU A 62 8.68 9.74 -1.04
CA LEU A 62 8.95 9.00 -2.27
C LEU A 62 8.06 9.47 -3.42
N VAL A 63 6.77 9.72 -3.19
CA VAL A 63 5.85 10.23 -4.21
C VAL A 63 6.29 11.61 -4.70
N VAL A 64 6.53 12.57 -3.79
CA VAL A 64 6.95 13.93 -4.16
C VAL A 64 8.28 13.90 -4.91
N LEU A 65 9.28 13.16 -4.41
CA LEU A 65 10.58 13.04 -5.08
C LEU A 65 10.48 12.36 -6.44
N SER A 66 9.59 11.38 -6.61
CA SER A 66 9.37 10.71 -7.90
C SER A 66 8.78 11.67 -8.93
N ILE A 67 7.80 12.49 -8.54
CA ILE A 67 7.21 13.51 -9.41
C ILE A 67 8.28 14.52 -9.86
N LEU A 68 9.06 15.06 -8.91
CA LEU A 68 10.13 15.99 -9.21
C LEU A 68 11.20 15.38 -10.13
N PHE A 69 11.57 14.12 -9.90
CA PHE A 69 12.53 13.41 -10.73
C PHE A 69 12.01 13.19 -12.16
N ILE A 70 10.76 12.78 -12.32
CA ILE A 70 10.12 12.59 -13.63
C ILE A 70 10.10 13.92 -14.41
N LEU A 71 9.66 15.00 -13.78
CA LEU A 71 9.63 16.34 -14.41
C LEU A 71 11.03 16.78 -14.83
N PHE A 72 12.01 16.67 -13.93
CA PHE A 72 13.41 16.98 -14.24
C PHE A 72 13.94 16.15 -15.43
N TYR A 73 13.65 14.85 -15.44
CA TYR A 73 14.11 13.95 -16.50
C TYR A 73 13.49 14.28 -17.86
N ILE A 74 12.20 14.61 -17.89
CA ILE A 74 11.49 15.04 -19.10
C ILE A 74 12.12 16.35 -19.61
N ILE A 75 12.21 17.38 -18.77
CA ILE A 75 12.76 18.70 -19.14
C ILE A 75 14.18 18.55 -19.69
N LYS A 76 15.05 17.81 -18.99
CA LYS A 76 16.42 17.53 -19.43
C LYS A 76 16.47 16.84 -20.79
N THR A 77 15.59 15.87 -21.02
CA THR A 77 15.52 15.12 -22.28
C THR A 77 15.06 16.02 -23.43
N VAL A 78 14.02 16.82 -23.22
CA VAL A 78 13.50 17.77 -24.21
C VAL A 78 14.56 18.82 -24.57
N ILE A 79 15.21 19.45 -23.59
CA ILE A 79 16.29 20.42 -23.84
C ILE A 79 17.40 19.81 -24.69
N LYS A 80 17.78 18.56 -24.40
CA LYS A 80 18.83 17.85 -25.15
C LYS A 80 18.40 17.54 -26.59
N MET A 81 17.13 17.18 -26.80
CA MET A 81 16.59 16.95 -28.14
C MET A 81 16.56 18.22 -28.98
N VAL A 82 16.15 19.35 -28.39
CA VAL A 82 16.12 20.66 -29.09
C VAL A 82 17.53 21.14 -29.44
N LYS A 83 18.50 21.01 -28.52
CA LYS A 83 19.90 21.43 -28.75
C LYS A 83 20.69 20.53 -29.71
N SER A 84 20.22 19.32 -29.98
CA SER A 84 20.92 18.33 -30.82
C SER A 84 19.95 17.60 -31.73
N SER A 85 19.25 18.36 -32.58
CA SER A 85 18.19 17.88 -33.47
C SER A 85 18.61 16.69 -34.34
N SER A 86 19.85 16.68 -34.84
CA SER A 86 20.40 15.57 -35.64
C SER A 86 20.54 14.25 -34.88
N GLN A 87 20.55 14.28 -33.54
CA GLN A 87 20.62 13.10 -32.67
C GLN A 87 19.34 12.86 -31.88
N ALA A 88 18.28 13.64 -32.13
CA ALA A 88 17.05 13.61 -31.34
C ALA A 88 16.44 12.20 -31.25
N PHE A 89 16.41 11.45 -32.36
CA PHE A 89 15.92 10.06 -32.38
C PHE A 89 16.74 9.15 -31.45
N LYS A 90 18.08 9.23 -31.50
CA LYS A 90 18.97 8.44 -30.62
C LYS A 90 18.83 8.83 -29.15
N ILE A 91 18.59 10.11 -28.86
CA ILE A 91 18.32 10.60 -27.50
C ILE A 91 17.01 10.02 -27.00
N LEU A 92 15.95 10.05 -27.82
CA LEU A 92 14.64 9.51 -27.48
C LEU A 92 14.69 8.00 -27.24
N CYS A 93 15.33 7.21 -28.12
CA CYS A 93 15.50 5.77 -27.92
C CYS A 93 16.25 5.46 -26.61
N ASN A 94 17.32 6.18 -26.30
CA ASN A 94 18.02 6.01 -25.03
C ASN A 94 17.16 6.39 -23.83
N ALA A 95 16.34 7.43 -23.95
CA ALA A 95 15.44 7.85 -22.89
C ALA A 95 14.37 6.79 -22.61
N LEU A 96 13.79 6.19 -23.67
CA LEU A 96 12.84 5.09 -23.57
C LEU A 96 13.47 3.84 -22.93
N VAL A 97 14.69 3.47 -23.32
CA VAL A 97 15.40 2.34 -22.70
C VAL A 97 15.64 2.61 -21.20
N ASN A 98 16.00 3.82 -20.81
CA ASN A 98 16.16 4.17 -19.39
C ASN A 98 14.83 4.08 -18.63
N ILE A 99 13.75 4.59 -19.21
CA ILE A 99 12.41 4.51 -18.62
C ILE A 99 12.02 3.04 -18.45
N LEU A 100 12.18 2.23 -19.48
CA LEU A 100 11.85 0.80 -19.44
C LEU A 100 12.68 0.05 -18.39
N THR A 101 13.98 0.35 -18.28
CA THR A 101 14.83 -0.18 -17.22
C THR A 101 14.35 0.26 -15.84
N ALA A 102 14.01 1.53 -15.65
CA ALA A 102 13.52 2.05 -14.37
C ALA A 102 12.19 1.39 -13.98
N VAL A 103 11.24 1.29 -14.91
CA VAL A 103 9.96 0.60 -14.72
C VAL A 103 10.17 -0.88 -14.40
N SER A 104 11.12 -1.55 -15.05
CA SER A 104 11.43 -2.96 -14.79
C SER A 104 11.95 -3.18 -13.37
N ILE A 105 12.84 -2.29 -12.89
CA ILE A 105 13.35 -2.33 -11.52
C ILE A 105 12.23 -2.03 -10.52
N LEU A 106 11.43 -0.99 -10.76
CA LEU A 106 10.32 -0.61 -9.88
C LEU A 106 9.26 -1.70 -9.81
N TYR A 107 8.90 -2.30 -10.95
CA TYR A 107 7.95 -3.40 -11.00
C TYR A 107 8.47 -4.62 -10.23
N PHE A 108 9.73 -5.02 -10.44
CA PHE A 108 10.33 -6.11 -9.69
C PHE A 108 10.37 -5.84 -8.18
N ALA A 109 10.76 -4.63 -7.78
CA ALA A 109 10.74 -4.22 -6.38
C ALA A 109 9.31 -4.24 -5.82
N PHE A 110 8.31 -3.75 -6.54
CA PHE A 110 6.91 -3.82 -6.16
C PHE A 110 6.44 -5.27 -5.97
N MET A 111 6.79 -6.17 -6.90
CA MET A 111 6.42 -7.58 -6.80
C MET A 111 7.10 -8.27 -5.60
N LEU A 112 8.38 -7.98 -5.37
CA LEU A 112 9.17 -8.52 -4.27
C LEU A 112 8.82 -7.93 -2.91
N LEU A 113 8.24 -6.74 -2.84
CA LEU A 113 7.81 -6.15 -1.58
C LEU A 113 6.34 -6.51 -1.31
N TRP A 114 5.47 -6.38 -2.31
CA TRP A 114 4.02 -6.37 -2.13
C TRP A 114 3.33 -7.46 -2.98
N GLY A 115 3.71 -7.61 -4.25
CA GLY A 115 3.05 -8.52 -5.21
C GLY A 115 2.84 -9.96 -4.70
N ILE A 116 3.89 -10.56 -4.15
CA ILE A 116 3.82 -11.94 -3.62
C ILE A 116 2.93 -12.01 -2.36
N ASN A 117 2.89 -10.95 -1.55
CA ASN A 117 2.03 -10.90 -0.36
C ASN A 117 0.53 -10.92 -0.70
N TYR A 118 0.13 -10.48 -1.90
CA TYR A 118 -1.26 -10.58 -2.34
C TYR A 118 -1.72 -12.01 -2.66
N GLN A 119 -0.80 -12.98 -2.73
CA GLN A 119 -1.13 -14.40 -2.91
C GLN A 119 -1.27 -15.15 -1.58
N ARG A 120 -1.24 -14.44 -0.44
CA ARG A 120 -1.44 -15.05 0.87
C ARG A 120 -2.85 -15.57 1.03
N LEU A 121 -2.99 -16.54 1.94
CA LEU A 121 -4.28 -17.05 2.35
C LEU A 121 -5.12 -15.88 2.93
N PRO A 122 -6.39 -15.73 2.51
CA PRO A 122 -7.24 -14.65 3.02
C PRO A 122 -7.47 -14.82 4.52
N PHE A 123 -7.61 -13.70 5.23
CA PHE A 123 -7.78 -13.71 6.68
C PHE A 123 -8.99 -14.55 7.12
N SER A 124 -10.07 -14.59 6.34
CA SER A 124 -11.23 -15.46 6.64
C SER A 124 -10.87 -16.93 6.77
N ARG A 125 -9.98 -17.42 5.91
CA ARG A 125 -9.49 -18.82 5.96
C ARG A 125 -8.49 -19.04 7.09
N ILE A 126 -7.70 -18.03 7.42
CA ILE A 126 -6.78 -18.06 8.57
C ILE A 126 -7.58 -18.12 9.88
N ALA A 127 -8.61 -17.28 10.00
CA ALA A 127 -9.47 -17.16 11.17
C ALA A 127 -10.56 -18.24 11.25
N GLY A 128 -10.66 -19.12 10.25
CA GLY A 128 -11.65 -20.21 10.22
C GLY A 128 -13.10 -19.77 10.01
N TYR A 129 -13.32 -18.60 9.38
CA TYR A 129 -14.66 -18.11 9.09
C TYR A 129 -15.29 -18.80 7.89
N ASP A 130 -16.61 -18.97 7.97
CA ASP A 130 -17.44 -19.31 6.81
C ASP A 130 -17.48 -18.10 5.86
N THR A 131 -17.24 -18.37 4.58
CA THR A 131 -17.26 -17.37 3.50
C THR A 131 -18.42 -17.58 2.55
N SER A 132 -19.42 -18.36 2.95
CA SER A 132 -20.67 -18.52 2.22
C SER A 132 -21.40 -17.17 2.11
N PRO A 133 -22.20 -16.95 1.05
CA PRO A 133 -22.96 -15.72 0.91
C PRO A 133 -23.86 -15.49 2.14
N ALA A 134 -23.77 -14.30 2.74
CA ALA A 134 -24.62 -13.92 3.85
C ALA A 134 -26.07 -13.70 3.37
N SER A 135 -27.03 -14.07 4.21
CA SER A 135 -28.44 -13.75 4.00
C SER A 135 -28.73 -12.27 4.27
N VAL A 136 -29.89 -11.78 3.79
CA VAL A 136 -30.35 -10.41 4.07
C VAL A 136 -30.60 -10.22 5.56
N ASP A 137 -31.17 -11.21 6.24
CA ASP A 137 -31.47 -11.15 7.67
C ASP A 137 -30.20 -11.08 8.52
N GLU A 138 -29.18 -11.89 8.21
CA GLU A 138 -27.87 -11.80 8.88
C GLU A 138 -27.21 -10.43 8.68
N LEU A 139 -27.36 -9.84 7.49
CA LEU A 139 -26.83 -8.50 7.22
C LEU A 139 -27.57 -7.44 8.05
N LEU A 140 -28.90 -7.56 8.18
CA LEU A 140 -29.71 -6.66 9.01
C LEU A 140 -29.30 -6.77 10.48
N ASP A 141 -29.17 -7.98 11.01
CA ASP A 141 -28.74 -8.22 12.39
C ASP A 141 -27.37 -7.60 12.69
N VAL A 142 -26.42 -7.73 11.76
CA VAL A 142 -25.10 -7.11 11.89
C VAL A 142 -25.21 -5.59 11.85
N CYS A 143 -26.02 -5.03 10.95
CA CYS A 143 -26.24 -3.58 10.88
C CYS A 143 -26.84 -3.02 12.17
N GLU A 144 -27.87 -3.67 12.72
CA GLU A 144 -28.51 -3.26 13.97
C GLU A 144 -27.53 -3.35 15.15
N SER A 145 -26.79 -4.45 15.25
CA SER A 145 -25.75 -4.63 16.28
C SER A 145 -24.67 -3.55 16.21
N LEU A 146 -24.20 -3.23 15.00
CA LEU A 146 -23.22 -2.16 14.78
C LEU A 146 -23.80 -0.78 15.11
N LEU A 147 -25.07 -0.51 14.79
CA LEU A 147 -25.75 0.74 15.12
C LEU A 147 -25.84 0.94 16.63
N VAL A 148 -26.28 -0.08 17.37
CA VAL A 148 -26.35 -0.05 18.84
C VAL A 148 -24.96 0.21 19.42
N ARG A 149 -23.96 -0.56 18.98
CA ARG A 149 -22.59 -0.43 19.48
C ARG A 149 -21.95 0.92 19.14
N ALA A 150 -22.21 1.47 17.95
CA ALA A 150 -21.75 2.79 17.56
C ALA A 150 -22.34 3.87 18.45
N ASN A 151 -23.66 3.82 18.73
CA ASN A 151 -24.34 4.76 19.63
C ASN A 151 -23.82 4.67 21.07
N GLU A 152 -23.50 3.46 21.55
CA GLU A 152 -22.86 3.28 22.85
C GLU A 152 -21.45 3.86 22.90
N LEU A 153 -20.62 3.55 21.90
CA LEU A 153 -19.23 4.02 21.81
C LEU A 153 -19.16 5.54 21.65
N ARG A 154 -20.16 6.15 21.01
CA ARG A 154 -20.23 7.60 20.82
C ARG A 154 -20.18 8.38 22.14
N LYS A 155 -20.69 7.79 23.23
CA LYS A 155 -20.66 8.39 24.58
C LYS A 155 -19.25 8.56 25.15
N TYR A 156 -18.26 7.87 24.58
CA TYR A 156 -16.88 7.86 25.07
C TYR A 156 -15.92 8.71 24.22
N VAL A 157 -16.41 9.39 23.17
CA VAL A 157 -15.59 10.30 22.35
C VAL A 157 -15.97 11.75 22.63
N ALA A 158 -14.99 12.65 22.53
CA ALA A 158 -15.26 14.08 22.61
C ALA A 158 -15.90 14.57 21.30
N GLU A 159 -16.71 15.61 21.39
CA GLU A 159 -17.33 16.27 20.25
C GLU A 159 -17.00 17.76 20.25
N ASP A 160 -17.01 18.39 19.07
CA ASP A 160 -17.01 19.84 18.94
C ASP A 160 -18.45 20.42 19.00
N ASP A 161 -18.57 21.74 18.88
CA ASP A 161 -19.86 22.45 18.97
C ASP A 161 -20.85 22.05 17.85
N ASN A 162 -20.37 21.42 16.77
CA ASN A 162 -21.19 20.94 15.66
C ASN A 162 -21.56 19.44 15.80
N GLY A 163 -21.21 18.80 16.92
CA GLY A 163 -21.42 17.37 17.13
C GLY A 163 -20.48 16.50 16.29
N VAL A 164 -19.33 17.03 15.86
CA VAL A 164 -18.31 16.24 15.13
C VAL A 164 -17.32 15.65 16.12
N MET A 165 -16.98 14.38 15.94
CA MET A 165 -16.01 13.71 16.81
C MET A 165 -14.66 14.42 16.75
N LYS A 166 -14.12 14.71 17.94
CA LYS A 166 -12.81 15.29 18.13
C LYS A 166 -11.93 14.31 18.88
N LEU A 167 -10.69 14.16 18.41
CA LEU A 167 -9.70 13.40 19.13
C LEU A 167 -9.43 14.05 20.48
N SER A 168 -9.47 13.25 21.55
CA SER A 168 -9.16 13.70 22.91
C SER A 168 -7.70 14.15 23.07
N THR A 169 -6.83 13.64 22.21
CA THR A 169 -5.42 14.03 22.08
C THR A 169 -5.12 14.48 20.66
N GLY A 170 -4.00 15.17 20.42
CA GLY A 170 -3.57 15.45 19.04
C GLY A 170 -3.32 14.17 18.23
N ILE A 171 -3.47 14.24 16.91
CA ILE A 171 -3.31 13.11 15.96
C ILE A 171 -2.04 12.29 16.25
N ASN A 172 -0.92 12.96 16.47
CA ASN A 172 0.36 12.32 16.73
C ASN A 172 0.34 11.46 18.01
N GLU A 173 -0.29 11.92 19.08
CA GLU A 173 -0.41 11.15 20.32
C GLU A 173 -1.38 9.98 20.16
N THR A 174 -2.52 10.20 19.49
CA THR A 174 -3.45 9.12 19.18
C THR A 174 -2.78 8.01 18.36
N LEU A 175 -1.97 8.36 17.37
CA LEU A 175 -1.23 7.37 16.58
C LEU A 175 -0.22 6.56 17.42
N LYS A 176 0.33 7.10 18.51
CA LYS A 176 1.17 6.31 19.43
C LYS A 176 0.38 5.19 20.10
N THR A 177 -0.92 5.37 20.27
CA THR A 177 -1.80 4.40 20.96
C THR A 177 -2.44 3.38 20.03
N ALA A 178 -2.38 3.59 18.71
CA ALA A 178 -3.08 2.76 17.73
C ALA A 178 -2.66 1.27 17.76
N TYR A 179 -1.41 0.97 18.12
CA TYR A 179 -0.95 -0.43 18.20
C TYR A 179 -1.68 -1.25 19.28
N MET A 180 -2.20 -0.59 20.32
CA MET A 180 -2.90 -1.28 21.42
C MET A 180 -4.18 -1.98 20.94
N GLY A 181 -4.83 -1.45 19.89
CA GLY A 181 -5.97 -2.10 19.25
C GLY A 181 -5.59 -3.44 18.63
N TYR A 182 -4.46 -3.49 17.91
CA TYR A 182 -3.93 -4.72 17.35
C TYR A 182 -3.46 -5.70 18.43
N GLU A 183 -2.83 -5.21 19.50
CA GLU A 183 -2.44 -6.05 20.63
C GLU A 183 -3.67 -6.70 21.29
N THR A 184 -4.74 -5.93 21.48
CA THR A 184 -6.00 -6.46 22.04
C THR A 184 -6.65 -7.47 21.11
N ALA A 185 -6.77 -7.16 19.82
CA ALA A 185 -7.33 -8.06 18.81
C ALA A 185 -6.50 -9.35 18.67
N SER A 186 -5.19 -9.27 18.90
CA SER A 186 -4.30 -10.42 18.81
C SER A 186 -4.53 -11.49 19.88
N LYS A 187 -5.22 -11.16 20.97
CA LYS A 187 -5.66 -12.13 21.97
C LYS A 187 -6.67 -13.13 21.40
N THR A 188 -7.47 -12.69 20.41
CA THR A 188 -8.43 -13.54 19.70
C THR A 188 -7.84 -14.10 18.41
N TYR A 189 -7.08 -13.28 17.66
CA TYR A 189 -6.45 -13.68 16.40
C TYR A 189 -4.93 -13.48 16.48
N PRO A 190 -4.15 -14.49 16.89
CA PRO A 190 -2.70 -14.38 17.08
C PRO A 190 -1.95 -13.85 15.84
N GLU A 191 -2.49 -14.02 14.64
CA GLU A 191 -1.91 -13.54 13.38
C GLU A 191 -1.93 -12.01 13.25
N LEU A 192 -2.80 -11.32 14.00
CA LEU A 192 -2.83 -9.87 14.10
C LEU A 192 -1.70 -9.33 14.98
N TYR A 193 -1.06 -10.17 15.80
CA TYR A 193 0.09 -9.75 16.58
C TYR A 193 1.27 -9.45 15.64
N HIS A 194 1.70 -8.20 15.60
CA HIS A 194 2.92 -7.80 14.92
C HIS A 194 3.57 -6.64 15.67
N ASN A 195 4.90 -6.71 15.80
CA ASN A 195 5.72 -5.62 16.33
C ASN A 195 5.98 -4.59 15.21
N TYR A 196 4.92 -3.86 14.81
CA TYR A 196 5.02 -2.77 13.86
C TYR A 196 5.59 -1.52 14.55
N GLY A 197 6.32 -0.71 13.78
CA GLY A 197 6.72 0.62 14.23
C GLY A 197 5.49 1.52 14.43
N ARG A 198 5.68 2.62 15.16
CA ARG A 198 4.63 3.62 15.39
C ARG A 198 4.01 4.07 14.06
N PRO A 199 2.68 4.02 13.90
CA PRO A 199 2.04 4.56 12.71
C PRO A 199 2.25 6.07 12.66
N LYS A 200 2.51 6.59 11.46
CA LYS A 200 2.91 7.98 11.25
C LYS A 200 1.75 8.79 10.70
N GLY A 201 1.74 10.08 11.05
CA GLY A 201 0.85 11.04 10.41
C GLY A 201 1.16 11.13 8.92
N VAL A 202 0.10 11.31 8.13
CA VAL A 202 0.17 11.60 6.69
C VAL A 202 0.00 13.10 6.54
N ILE A 203 0.98 13.79 5.95
CA ILE A 203 0.97 15.26 5.81
C ILE A 203 -0.09 15.70 4.81
N LEU A 204 -0.21 14.98 3.70
CA LEU A 204 -1.13 15.21 2.60
C LEU A 204 -2.46 14.48 2.83
N SER A 205 -2.85 14.21 4.08
CA SER A 205 -4.04 13.42 4.41
C SER A 205 -5.31 14.01 3.80
N GLU A 206 -5.45 15.33 3.83
CA GLU A 206 -6.61 16.04 3.27
C GLU A 206 -6.70 15.86 1.75
N VAL A 207 -5.59 16.08 1.04
CA VAL A 207 -5.52 15.87 -0.42
C VAL A 207 -5.83 14.41 -0.77
N MET A 208 -5.28 13.46 -0.01
CA MET A 208 -5.56 12.04 -0.19
C MET A 208 -7.04 11.70 0.04
N SER A 209 -7.67 12.29 1.07
CA SER A 209 -9.10 12.09 1.33
C SER A 209 -9.96 12.60 0.18
N TYR A 210 -9.65 13.78 -0.39
CA TYR A 210 -10.35 14.28 -1.56
C TYR A 210 -10.18 13.34 -2.77
N LEU A 211 -8.94 12.96 -3.09
CA LEU A 211 -8.67 12.08 -4.24
C LEU A 211 -9.25 10.67 -4.09
N ALA A 212 -9.22 10.10 -2.88
CA ALA A 212 -9.71 8.74 -2.62
C ALA A 212 -11.25 8.67 -2.54
N SER A 213 -11.90 9.77 -2.15
CA SER A 213 -13.37 9.83 -2.07
C SER A 213 -14.06 9.68 -3.43
N GLU A 214 -13.38 9.96 -4.54
CA GLU A 214 -13.92 9.77 -5.89
C GLU A 214 -13.99 8.29 -6.33
N GLU A 215 -13.19 7.42 -5.72
CA GLU A 215 -13.17 5.97 -6.02
C GLU A 215 -13.99 5.13 -5.02
N PHE A 216 -14.30 5.67 -3.82
CA PHE A 216 -15.00 4.96 -2.74
C PHE A 216 -16.44 5.47 -2.54
N THR A 217 -17.23 5.52 -3.60
CA THR A 217 -18.68 5.74 -3.47
C THR A 217 -19.30 4.46 -2.91
N PHE A 218 -19.63 4.45 -1.62
CA PHE A 218 -20.51 3.43 -1.05
C PHE A 218 -21.80 3.37 -1.88
N PRO A 219 -22.16 2.23 -2.50
CA PRO A 219 -23.46 2.08 -3.12
C PRO A 219 -24.45 1.84 -1.99
N LEU A 220 -25.03 2.91 -1.44
CA LEU A 220 -26.27 2.80 -0.69
C LEU A 220 -27.40 2.77 -1.72
N PRO A 221 -28.14 1.66 -1.89
CA PRO A 221 -29.41 1.71 -2.59
C PRO A 221 -30.43 2.38 -1.66
N ALA A 222 -30.41 3.71 -1.57
CA ALA A 222 -31.55 4.45 -1.09
C ALA A 222 -32.57 4.54 -2.24
N LYS A 223 -33.37 3.48 -2.42
CA LYS A 223 -34.69 3.62 -3.04
C LYS A 223 -35.73 3.57 -1.95
N GLN A 224 -36.12 4.76 -1.52
CA GLN A 224 -37.44 5.01 -0.95
C GLN A 224 -38.48 4.78 -2.06
N THR A 225 -39.33 3.78 -1.89
CA THR A 225 -40.75 3.76 -2.30
C THR A 225 -41.47 2.77 -1.41
#